data_AF-A0A3P7H4F1-F1
#
_entry.id   AF-A0A3P7H4F1-F1
#
_cell.length_a   1.000
_cell.length_b   1.000
_cell.length_c   1.000
_cell.angle_alpha   90.00
_cell.angle_beta   90.00
_cell.angle_gamma   90.00
#
_symmetry.space_group_name_H-M   'P 1'
#
loop_
_entity.id
_entity.type
_entity.pdbx_description
1 polymer ?
#
loop_
_entity_poly.entity_id
_entity_poly.type
_entity_poly.pdbx_seq_one_letter_code
_entity_poly.pdbx_strand_id
1 'polypeptide(L)'
;MLTPKDFSLIFSSLFTYAFLYFRKFVLYNCLVCFCILFALRLDSTIQLNYAIVFLPLWICESTVFLGAFVAVISYIISPPSSSELALRADFYGLILCTGEHALLSMFEVLACYKLQSAPPLEELPWLLVFAPLFALSLLSIVVAIWAIRHDKSFEFELFFSINVVEFVFLAFKLDTTLDWHWAIVFIPLWVVLSLSVVGVIAYIIFYVYCRCKKIRSVRFRVQVIMRFRELKVTDADGYVRVFTLPKRGTWGKLFTE
;
A
#
# COMPACT_ATOMS: atom_id res chain seq x y z
N MET A 1 36.94 17.11 3.60
CA MET A 1 36.44 16.92 4.98
C MET A 1 34.93 16.81 4.89
N LEU A 2 34.34 15.64 5.13
CA LEU A 2 32.88 15.54 5.27
C LEU A 2 32.50 16.36 6.51
N THR A 3 31.56 17.28 6.35
CA THR A 3 31.00 17.98 7.51
C THR A 3 30.13 17.00 8.31
N PRO A 4 29.96 17.20 9.63
CA PRO A 4 29.07 16.34 10.44
C PRO A 4 27.62 16.29 9.92
N LYS A 5 27.19 17.31 9.15
CA LYS A 5 25.91 17.33 8.44
C LYS A 5 25.85 16.34 7.29
N ASP A 6 26.94 16.18 6.54
CA ASP A 6 27.03 15.23 5.43
C ASP A 6 26.97 13.78 5.93
N PHE A 7 27.58 13.48 7.08
CA PHE A 7 27.53 12.15 7.70
C PHE A 7 26.13 11.79 8.21
N SER A 8 25.42 12.75 8.81
CA SER A 8 24.01 12.62 9.22
C SER A 8 23.10 12.34 8.03
N LEU A 9 23.26 13.08 6.93
CA LEU A 9 22.50 12.92 5.69
C LEU A 9 22.78 11.58 5.02
N ILE A 10 24.05 11.14 4.98
CA ILE A 10 24.42 9.85 4.42
C ILE A 10 23.88 8.71 5.29
N PHE A 11 23.96 8.80 6.62
CA PHE A 11 23.42 7.77 7.51
C PHE A 11 21.89 7.69 7.45
N SER A 12 21.20 8.83 7.46
CA SER A 12 19.74 8.91 7.30
C SER A 12 19.28 8.40 5.93
N SER A 13 19.99 8.76 4.87
CA SER A 13 19.78 8.25 3.51
C SER A 13 20.00 6.74 3.45
N LEU A 14 21.17 6.24 3.89
CA LEU A 14 21.53 4.82 3.85
C LEU A 14 20.57 3.98 4.72
N PHE A 15 20.17 4.49 5.88
CA PHE A 15 19.16 3.85 6.73
C PHE A 15 17.80 3.83 6.04
N THR A 16 17.36 4.93 5.42
CA THR A 16 16.08 4.99 4.69
C THR A 16 16.07 4.06 3.47
N TYR A 17 17.18 3.98 2.72
CA TYR A 17 17.33 3.09 1.57
C TYR A 17 17.44 1.62 1.98
N ALA A 18 18.21 1.30 3.04
CA ALA A 18 18.26 -0.05 3.60
C ALA A 18 16.88 -0.46 4.14
N PHE A 19 16.17 0.46 4.81
CA PHE A 19 14.83 0.27 5.33
C PHE A 19 13.80 0.03 4.23
N LEU A 20 13.85 0.76 3.11
CA LEU A 20 12.96 0.57 1.96
C LEU A 20 13.13 -0.80 1.28
N TYR A 21 14.37 -1.29 1.15
CA TYR A 21 14.63 -2.62 0.58
C TYR A 21 14.36 -3.76 1.58
N PHE A 22 14.61 -3.54 2.87
CA PHE A 22 14.39 -4.53 3.92
C PHE A 22 12.90 -4.61 4.35
N ARG A 23 12.09 -3.56 4.10
CA ARG A 23 10.69 -3.47 4.53
C ARG A 23 9.82 -4.60 4.01
N LYS A 24 9.87 -4.90 2.71
CA LYS A 24 9.03 -5.96 2.13
C LYS A 24 9.41 -7.32 2.70
N PHE A 25 10.71 -7.62 2.80
CA PHE A 25 11.19 -8.88 3.34
C PHE A 25 10.83 -9.04 4.83
N VAL A 26 11.09 -8.02 5.66
CA VAL A 26 10.72 -8.05 7.09
C VAL A 26 9.23 -8.20 7.26
N LEU A 27 8.42 -7.44 6.52
CA LEU A 27 6.96 -7.49 6.59
C LEU A 27 6.44 -8.88 6.23
N TYR A 28 6.92 -9.49 5.13
CA TYR A 28 6.51 -10.85 4.76
C TYR A 28 6.93 -11.90 5.81
N ASN A 29 8.15 -11.81 6.36
CA ASN A 29 8.58 -12.73 7.41
C ASN A 29 7.77 -12.56 8.70
N CYS A 30 7.49 -11.31 9.11
CA CYS A 30 6.64 -11.01 10.26
C CYS A 30 5.22 -11.53 10.07
N LEU A 31 4.63 -11.34 8.88
CA LEU A 31 3.31 -11.87 8.53
C LEU A 31 3.28 -13.40 8.60
N VAL A 32 4.28 -14.08 8.02
CA VAL A 32 4.36 -15.55 8.06
C VAL A 32 4.48 -16.05 9.50
N CYS A 33 5.35 -15.42 10.31
CA CYS A 33 5.48 -15.74 11.73
C CYS A 33 4.16 -15.52 12.49
N PHE A 34 3.46 -14.42 12.22
CA PHE A 34 2.13 -14.16 12.80
C PHE A 34 1.11 -15.23 12.39
N CYS A 35 1.01 -15.58 11.11
CA CYS A 35 0.09 -16.62 10.64
C CYS A 35 0.34 -17.97 11.33
N ILE A 36 1.61 -18.35 11.51
CA ILE A 36 1.99 -19.58 12.21
C ILE A 36 1.57 -19.52 13.68
N LEU A 37 1.93 -18.45 14.40
CA LEU A 37 1.58 -18.29 15.82
C LEU A 37 0.06 -18.23 16.03
N PHE A 38 -0.67 -17.56 15.14
CA PHE A 38 -2.11 -17.44 15.19
C PHE A 38 -2.80 -18.78 14.90
N ALA A 39 -2.35 -19.53 13.89
CA ALA A 39 -2.85 -20.88 13.63
C ALA A 39 -2.61 -21.83 14.81
N LEU A 40 -1.40 -21.85 15.37
CA LEU A 40 -1.07 -22.67 16.54
C LEU A 40 -1.87 -22.29 17.80
N ARG A 41 -2.27 -21.02 17.90
CA ARG A 41 -3.15 -20.54 18.97
C ARG A 41 -4.58 -21.01 18.75
N LEU A 42 -5.10 -20.93 17.53
CA LEU A 42 -6.44 -21.43 17.16
C LEU A 42 -6.56 -22.94 17.35
N ASP A 43 -5.51 -23.70 17.01
CA ASP A 43 -5.42 -25.15 17.23
C ASP A 43 -5.25 -25.52 18.71
N SER A 44 -5.36 -24.56 19.64
CA SER A 44 -5.21 -24.72 21.10
C SER A 44 -3.89 -25.36 21.56
N THR A 45 -2.93 -25.51 20.65
CA THR A 45 -1.61 -26.09 20.91
C THR A 45 -0.77 -25.20 21.83
N ILE A 46 -1.00 -23.88 21.75
CA ILE A 46 -0.28 -22.87 22.53
C ILE A 46 -1.27 -22.09 23.40
N GLN A 47 -1.04 -22.06 24.73
CA GLN A 47 -1.84 -21.30 25.71
C GLN A 47 -1.31 -19.87 25.99
N LEU A 48 -0.66 -19.25 25.01
CA LEU A 48 -0.06 -17.93 25.19
C LEU A 48 -1.11 -16.81 25.10
N ASN A 49 -0.78 -15.69 25.72
CA ASN A 49 -1.56 -14.47 25.58
C ASN A 49 -1.60 -14.00 24.11
N TYR A 50 -2.75 -13.52 23.65
CA TYR A 50 -2.91 -12.96 22.31
C TYR A 50 -1.90 -11.84 22.03
N ALA A 51 -1.52 -11.03 23.03
CA ALA A 51 -0.46 -10.03 22.87
C ALA A 51 0.88 -10.62 22.35
N ILE A 52 1.23 -11.85 22.73
CA ILE A 52 2.45 -12.54 22.27
C ILE A 52 2.27 -13.10 20.86
N VAL A 53 1.05 -13.53 20.52
CA VAL A 53 0.72 -14.03 19.17
C VAL A 53 0.87 -12.91 18.13
N PHE A 54 0.48 -11.69 18.48
CA PHE A 54 0.61 -10.51 17.61
C PHE A 54 2.04 -9.92 17.59
N LEU A 55 2.97 -10.40 18.43
CA LEU A 55 4.30 -9.81 18.63
C LEU A 55 5.11 -9.62 17.32
N PRO A 56 5.08 -10.53 16.33
CA PRO A 56 5.74 -10.30 15.05
C PRO A 56 5.23 -9.05 14.30
N LEU A 57 3.93 -8.76 14.40
CA LEU A 57 3.32 -7.56 13.81
C LEU A 57 3.75 -6.30 14.56
N TRP A 58 3.69 -6.33 15.90
CA TRP A 58 4.17 -5.23 16.75
C TRP A 58 5.62 -4.82 16.46
N ILE A 59 6.51 -5.80 16.18
CA ILE A 59 7.89 -5.52 15.78
C ILE A 59 7.95 -4.81 14.43
N CYS A 60 7.15 -5.23 13.46
CA CYS A 60 7.06 -4.60 12.15
C CYS A 60 6.58 -3.14 12.27
N GLU A 61 5.51 -2.91 13.02
CA GLU A 61 4.95 -1.58 13.27
C GLU A 61 5.94 -0.67 14.01
N SER A 62 6.59 -1.19 15.05
CA SER A 62 7.63 -0.47 15.82
C SER A 62 8.79 -0.03 14.92
N THR A 63 9.16 -0.87 13.95
CA THR A 63 10.20 -0.58 12.98
C THR A 63 9.79 0.58 12.07
N VAL A 64 8.52 0.66 11.66
CA VAL A 64 7.96 1.79 10.91
C VAL A 64 7.94 3.08 11.73
N PHE A 65 7.50 3.03 12.99
CA PHE A 65 7.51 4.21 13.86
C PHE A 65 8.92 4.73 14.13
N LEU A 66 9.90 3.85 14.34
CA LEU A 66 11.29 4.24 14.49
C LEU A 66 11.83 4.94 13.24
N GLY A 67 11.51 4.40 12.04
CA GLY A 67 11.85 5.03 10.77
C GLY A 67 11.27 6.44 10.63
N ALA A 68 10.00 6.63 11.00
CA ALA A 68 9.34 7.93 10.99
C ALA A 68 10.01 8.91 11.96
N PHE A 69 10.32 8.47 13.18
CA PHE A 69 10.97 9.29 14.18
C PHE A 69 12.35 9.79 13.72
N VAL A 70 13.17 8.88 13.16
CA VAL A 70 14.47 9.23 12.57
C VAL A 70 14.32 10.24 11.43
N ALA A 71 13.33 10.06 10.57
CA ALA A 71 13.08 10.98 9.46
C ALA A 71 12.63 12.37 9.92
N VAL A 72 11.77 12.47 10.94
CA VAL A 72 11.35 13.76 11.53
C VAL A 72 12.55 14.48 12.15
N ILE A 73 13.38 13.77 12.91
CA ILE A 73 14.61 14.36 13.48
C ILE A 73 15.54 14.87 12.38
N SER A 74 15.76 14.06 11.33
CA SER A 74 16.62 14.44 10.20
C SER A 74 16.07 15.68 9.48
N TYR A 75 14.74 15.74 9.27
CA TYR A 75 14.07 16.88 8.65
C TYR A 75 14.22 18.18 9.45
N ILE A 76 14.16 18.10 10.79
CA ILE A 76 14.33 19.27 11.67
C ILE A 76 15.80 19.74 11.68
N ILE A 77 16.76 18.82 11.73
CA ILE A 77 18.19 19.16 11.79
C ILE A 77 18.72 19.68 10.46
N SER A 78 18.22 19.15 9.34
CA SER A 78 18.68 19.50 8.00
C SER A 78 17.50 19.51 7.02
N PRO A 79 16.72 20.60 6.99
CA PRO A 79 15.56 20.68 6.13
C PRO A 79 15.99 20.67 4.65
N PRO A 80 15.36 19.83 3.80
CA PRO A 80 15.72 19.70 2.39
C PRO A 80 15.46 21.03 1.66
N SER A 81 16.40 21.39 0.80
CA SER A 81 16.32 22.60 -0.01
C SER A 81 15.15 22.53 -1.01
N SER A 82 14.66 23.67 -1.50
CA SER A 82 13.53 23.70 -2.44
C SER A 82 13.83 23.02 -3.78
N SER A 83 15.10 22.82 -4.12
CA SER A 83 15.55 22.07 -5.29
C SER A 83 15.41 20.54 -5.13
N GLU A 84 15.31 20.04 -3.90
CA GLU A 84 15.31 18.60 -3.60
C GLU A 84 13.88 18.05 -3.47
N LEU A 85 13.09 18.20 -4.53
CA LEU A 85 11.68 17.80 -4.56
C LEU A 85 11.47 16.30 -4.27
N ALA A 86 12.42 15.46 -4.68
CA ALA A 86 12.37 14.01 -4.47
C ALA A 86 12.48 13.64 -2.98
N LEU A 87 13.43 14.22 -2.24
CA LEU A 87 13.62 13.99 -0.81
C LEU A 87 12.40 14.43 0.01
N ARG A 88 11.76 15.54 -0.38
CA ARG A 88 10.51 16.00 0.25
C ARG A 88 9.36 15.02 -0.01
N ALA A 89 9.20 14.55 -1.25
CA ALA A 89 8.19 13.55 -1.58
C ALA A 89 8.39 12.24 -0.80
N ASP A 90 9.65 11.80 -0.63
CA ASP A 90 9.99 10.62 0.18
C ASP A 90 9.64 10.80 1.66
N PHE A 91 9.90 11.98 2.22
CA PHE A 91 9.51 12.32 3.58
C PHE A 91 7.99 12.28 3.77
N TYR A 92 7.21 12.92 2.89
CA TYR A 92 5.75 12.87 2.96
C TYR A 92 5.21 11.45 2.79
N GLY A 93 5.80 10.66 1.89
CA GLY A 93 5.41 9.25 1.70
C GLY A 93 5.66 8.42 2.95
N LEU A 94 6.77 8.66 3.65
CA LEU A 94 7.04 8.01 4.92
C LEU A 94 6.01 8.38 5.99
N ILE A 95 5.64 9.67 6.13
CA ILE A 95 4.62 10.12 7.09
C ILE A 95 3.25 9.51 6.78
N LEU A 96 2.84 9.48 5.51
CA LEU A 96 1.57 8.86 5.09
C LEU A 96 1.55 7.36 5.41
N CYS A 97 2.64 6.67 5.11
CA CYS A 97 2.81 5.25 5.43
C CYS A 97 2.75 5.01 6.95
N THR A 98 3.40 5.86 7.76
CA THR A 98 3.31 5.77 9.23
C THR A 98 1.88 5.99 9.73
N GLY A 99 1.09 6.85 9.09
CA GLY A 99 -0.32 7.03 9.42
C GLY A 99 -1.16 5.78 9.19
N GLU A 100 -0.92 5.07 8.09
CA GLU A 100 -1.58 3.78 7.80
C GLU A 100 -1.21 2.71 8.84
N HIS A 101 0.08 2.59 9.13
CA HIS A 101 0.61 1.69 10.18
C HIS A 101 0.08 2.05 11.59
N ALA A 102 -0.15 3.32 11.89
CA ALA A 102 -0.79 3.75 13.13
C ALA A 102 -2.24 3.23 13.25
N LEU A 103 -3.03 3.33 12.18
CA LEU A 103 -4.40 2.78 12.18
C LEU A 103 -4.41 1.26 12.28
N LEU A 104 -3.45 0.59 11.63
CA LEU A 104 -3.29 -0.86 11.73
C LEU A 104 -2.96 -1.29 13.18
N SER A 105 -2.00 -0.62 13.82
CA SER A 105 -1.65 -0.88 15.22
C SER A 105 -2.83 -0.63 16.18
N MET A 106 -3.65 0.38 15.90
CA MET A 106 -4.87 0.65 16.68
C MET A 106 -5.88 -0.49 16.54
N PHE A 107 -6.09 -1.01 15.34
CA PHE A 107 -6.90 -2.22 15.12
C PHE A 107 -6.34 -3.42 15.90
N GLU A 108 -5.04 -3.65 15.85
CA GLU A 108 -4.39 -4.77 16.55
C GLU A 108 -4.58 -4.69 18.07
N VAL A 109 -4.45 -3.51 18.67
CA VAL A 109 -4.72 -3.29 20.10
C VAL A 109 -6.17 -3.65 20.45
N LEU A 110 -7.13 -3.13 19.68
CA LEU A 110 -8.55 -3.37 19.93
C LEU A 110 -8.91 -4.85 19.74
N ALA A 111 -8.34 -5.50 18.73
CA ALA A 111 -8.52 -6.92 18.47
C ALA A 111 -7.91 -7.77 19.59
N CYS A 112 -6.69 -7.45 20.04
CA CYS A 112 -6.06 -8.10 21.19
C CYS A 112 -6.91 -7.95 22.45
N TYR A 113 -7.40 -6.74 22.72
CA TYR A 113 -8.25 -6.46 23.87
C TYR A 113 -9.52 -7.30 23.83
N LYS A 114 -10.24 -7.30 22.71
CA LYS A 114 -11.47 -8.08 22.54
C LYS A 114 -11.25 -9.59 22.65
N LEU A 115 -10.16 -10.11 22.08
CA LEU A 115 -9.82 -11.54 22.13
C LEU A 115 -9.37 -12.01 23.52
N GLN A 116 -8.81 -11.10 24.32
CA GLN A 116 -8.29 -11.42 25.65
C GLN A 116 -9.33 -11.22 26.76
N SER A 117 -10.31 -10.34 26.56
CA SER A 117 -11.41 -10.11 27.49
C SER A 117 -12.32 -11.34 27.61
N ALA A 118 -12.67 -11.71 28.84
CA ALA A 118 -13.56 -12.84 29.11
C ALA A 118 -15.02 -12.52 28.71
N PRO A 119 -15.82 -13.54 28.34
CA PRO A 119 -17.16 -13.37 27.77
C PRO A 119 -18.18 -12.49 28.52
N PRO A 120 -18.18 -12.35 29.87
CA PRO A 120 -19.29 -11.68 30.53
C PRO A 120 -19.09 -10.18 30.83
N LEU A 121 -17.96 -9.55 30.48
CA LEU A 121 -17.65 -8.20 30.97
C LEU A 121 -17.65 -7.05 29.93
N GLU A 122 -17.80 -7.29 28.63
CA GLU A 122 -17.81 -6.16 27.68
C GLU A 122 -18.46 -6.41 26.31
N GLU A 123 -19.54 -5.66 26.04
CA GLU A 123 -20.28 -5.59 24.79
C GLU A 123 -19.58 -4.75 23.70
N LEU A 124 -18.24 -4.79 23.61
CA LEU A 124 -17.55 -4.06 22.53
C LEU A 124 -17.89 -4.75 21.18
N PRO A 125 -18.63 -4.11 20.25
CA PRO A 125 -18.97 -4.74 18.98
C PRO A 125 -17.73 -4.85 18.09
N TRP A 126 -17.62 -5.91 17.31
CA TRP A 126 -16.57 -6.09 16.31
C TRP A 126 -16.57 -4.95 15.30
N LEU A 127 -17.72 -4.36 14.97
CA LEU A 127 -17.78 -3.15 14.15
C LEU A 127 -16.86 -2.01 14.66
N LEU A 128 -16.77 -1.82 15.99
CA LEU A 128 -15.89 -0.80 16.59
C LEU A 128 -14.43 -1.24 16.57
N VAL A 129 -14.15 -2.53 16.78
CA VAL A 129 -12.81 -3.10 16.64
C VAL A 129 -12.28 -2.88 15.22
N PHE A 130 -13.13 -3.06 14.20
CA PHE A 130 -12.79 -2.86 12.79
C PHE A 130 -12.83 -1.38 12.33
N ALA A 131 -13.29 -0.44 13.18
CA ALA A 131 -13.38 0.97 12.81
C ALA A 131 -12.05 1.59 12.31
N PRO A 132 -10.88 1.30 12.91
CA PRO A 132 -9.60 1.78 12.39
C PRO A 132 -9.29 1.23 10.99
N LEU A 133 -9.73 0.01 10.64
CA LEU A 133 -9.56 -0.55 9.31
C LEU A 133 -10.45 0.14 8.27
N PHE A 134 -11.65 0.60 8.65
CA PHE A 134 -12.46 1.43 7.76
C PHE A 134 -11.79 2.77 7.50
N ALA A 135 -11.28 3.42 8.55
CA ALA A 135 -10.50 4.64 8.38
C ALA A 135 -9.24 4.42 7.52
N LEU A 136 -8.55 3.28 7.71
CA LEU A 136 -7.39 2.87 6.92
C LEU A 136 -7.75 2.71 5.44
N SER A 137 -8.87 2.07 5.13
CA SER A 137 -9.32 1.89 3.74
C SER A 137 -9.60 3.24 3.06
N LEU A 138 -10.23 4.19 3.75
CA LEU A 138 -10.47 5.53 3.21
C LEU A 138 -9.18 6.35 3.05
N LEU A 139 -8.29 6.27 4.04
CA LEU A 139 -6.98 6.91 3.99
C LEU A 139 -6.16 6.35 2.82
N SER A 140 -6.19 5.04 2.62
CA SER A 140 -5.43 4.37 1.56
C SER A 140 -5.84 4.83 0.15
N ILE A 141 -7.10 5.22 -0.08
CA ILE A 141 -7.52 5.83 -1.37
C ILE A 141 -6.80 7.16 -1.58
N VAL A 142 -6.71 7.99 -0.54
CA VAL A 142 -6.03 9.29 -0.59
C VAL A 142 -4.53 9.10 -0.82
N VAL A 143 -3.92 8.17 -0.09
CA VAL A 143 -2.49 7.84 -0.23
C VAL A 143 -2.20 7.23 -1.60
N ALA A 144 -3.07 6.38 -2.15
CA ALA A 144 -2.93 5.84 -3.50
C ALA A 144 -2.96 6.94 -4.58
N ILE A 145 -3.89 7.90 -4.47
CA ILE A 145 -3.94 9.05 -5.39
C ILE A 145 -2.66 9.88 -5.29
N TRP A 146 -2.16 10.10 -4.07
CA TRP A 146 -0.89 10.79 -3.84
C TRP A 146 0.28 10.03 -4.46
N ALA A 147 0.37 8.72 -4.23
CA ALA A 147 1.42 7.85 -4.76
C ALA A 147 1.44 7.84 -6.29
N ILE A 148 0.28 7.78 -6.96
CA ILE A 148 0.16 7.87 -8.42
C ILE A 148 0.71 9.19 -8.95
N ARG A 149 0.44 10.32 -8.26
CA ARG A 149 0.96 11.64 -8.67
C ARG A 149 2.47 11.75 -8.51
N HIS A 150 3.04 11.07 -7.53
CA HIS A 150 4.47 11.11 -7.20
C HIS A 150 5.28 9.92 -7.75
N ASP A 151 4.68 9.09 -8.62
CA ASP A 151 5.31 7.92 -9.25
C ASP A 151 5.86 6.90 -8.23
N LYS A 152 5.15 6.76 -7.10
CA LYS A 152 5.45 5.80 -6.03
C LYS A 152 4.64 4.52 -6.17
N SER A 153 5.16 3.42 -5.64
CA SER A 153 4.43 2.15 -5.55
C SER A 153 3.23 2.30 -4.62
N PHE A 154 2.08 1.76 -5.02
CA PHE A 154 0.80 1.92 -4.32
C PHE A 154 0.06 0.56 -4.13
N GLU A 155 0.82 -0.54 -4.17
CA GLU A 155 0.29 -1.91 -4.13
C GLU A 155 -0.43 -2.22 -2.81
N PHE A 156 0.09 -1.72 -1.69
CA PHE A 156 -0.43 -1.94 -0.35
C PHE A 156 -1.73 -1.15 -0.14
N GLU A 157 -1.73 0.10 -0.58
CA GLU A 157 -2.83 1.05 -0.46
C GLU A 157 -4.05 0.58 -1.26
N LEU A 158 -3.83 0.04 -2.47
CA LEU A 158 -4.90 -0.58 -3.25
C LEU A 158 -5.51 -1.80 -2.55
N PHE A 159 -4.70 -2.60 -1.88
CA PHE A 159 -5.19 -3.79 -1.19
C PHE A 159 -6.19 -3.42 -0.09
N PHE A 160 -5.90 -2.41 0.73
CA PHE A 160 -6.84 -1.94 1.76
C PHE A 160 -8.06 -1.23 1.16
N SER A 161 -7.87 -0.46 0.09
CA SER A 161 -8.97 0.24 -0.60
C SER A 161 -9.99 -0.75 -1.17
N ILE A 162 -9.54 -1.82 -1.83
CA ILE A 162 -10.43 -2.79 -2.50
C ILE A 162 -11.14 -3.68 -1.48
N ASN A 163 -10.49 -4.03 -0.37
CA ASN A 163 -11.03 -4.95 0.64
C ASN A 163 -11.91 -4.27 1.70
N VAL A 164 -12.29 -3.00 1.54
CA VAL A 164 -13.20 -2.30 2.48
C VAL A 164 -14.50 -3.07 2.73
N VAL A 165 -15.08 -3.64 1.66
CA VAL A 165 -16.34 -4.42 1.75
C VAL A 165 -16.13 -5.70 2.53
N GLU A 166 -14.97 -6.36 2.37
CA GLU A 166 -14.62 -7.56 3.12
C GLU A 166 -14.51 -7.26 4.61
N PHE A 167 -13.84 -6.17 5.00
CA PHE A 167 -13.73 -5.78 6.41
C PHE A 167 -15.10 -5.53 7.05
N VAL A 168 -16.03 -4.94 6.30
CA VAL A 168 -17.41 -4.70 6.77
C VAL A 168 -18.15 -6.03 6.98
N PHE A 169 -18.12 -6.93 6.00
CA PHE A 169 -18.76 -8.24 6.14
C PHE A 169 -18.13 -9.09 7.23
N LEU A 170 -16.80 -9.01 7.40
CA LEU A 170 -16.08 -9.72 8.45
C LEU A 170 -16.51 -9.23 9.84
N ALA A 171 -16.61 -7.91 10.04
CA ALA A 171 -17.10 -7.34 11.30
C ALA A 171 -18.53 -7.80 11.62
N PHE A 172 -19.46 -7.72 10.65
CA PHE A 172 -20.84 -8.17 10.85
C PHE A 172 -20.95 -9.67 11.10
N LYS A 173 -20.10 -10.48 10.45
CA LYS A 173 -20.06 -11.92 10.66
C LYS A 173 -19.58 -12.26 12.08
N LEU A 174 -18.56 -11.55 12.56
CA LEU A 174 -18.02 -11.73 13.91
C LEU A 174 -18.99 -11.23 14.99
N ASP A 175 -19.79 -10.21 14.69
CA ASP A 175 -20.88 -9.74 15.57
C ASP A 175 -22.11 -10.67 15.58
N THR A 176 -22.05 -11.83 14.90
CA THR A 176 -23.17 -12.78 14.77
C THR A 176 -24.47 -12.20 14.20
N THR A 177 -24.41 -10.99 13.62
CA THR A 177 -25.54 -10.33 12.96
C THR A 177 -25.85 -10.94 11.59
N LEU A 178 -24.88 -11.63 10.98
CA LEU A 178 -25.02 -12.32 9.71
C LEU A 178 -24.68 -13.82 9.85
N ASP A 179 -25.68 -14.69 9.64
CA ASP A 179 -25.52 -16.16 9.74
C ASP A 179 -24.94 -16.82 8.46
N TRP A 180 -24.30 -16.04 7.59
CA TRP A 180 -23.79 -16.55 6.31
C TRP A 180 -22.62 -17.51 6.46
N HIS A 181 -22.42 -18.39 5.48
CA HIS A 181 -21.23 -19.25 5.45
C HIS A 181 -19.97 -18.39 5.28
N TRP A 182 -18.88 -18.76 5.97
CA TRP A 182 -17.58 -18.07 5.87
C TRP A 182 -17.11 -17.90 4.42
N ALA A 183 -17.39 -18.88 3.55
CA ALA A 183 -17.09 -18.80 2.13
C ALA A 183 -17.68 -17.54 1.45
N ILE A 184 -18.89 -17.10 1.86
CA ILE A 184 -19.57 -15.93 1.29
C ILE A 184 -18.89 -14.64 1.72
N VAL A 185 -18.48 -14.56 3.00
CA VAL A 185 -17.81 -13.38 3.57
C VAL A 185 -16.47 -13.12 2.87
N PHE A 186 -15.77 -14.19 2.47
CA PHE A 186 -14.49 -14.09 1.77
C PHE A 186 -14.61 -13.89 0.25
N ILE A 187 -15.81 -13.91 -0.35
CA ILE A 187 -15.97 -13.76 -1.83
C ILE A 187 -15.16 -12.59 -2.39
N PRO A 188 -15.19 -11.37 -1.80
CA PRO A 188 -14.38 -10.25 -2.31
C PRO A 188 -12.89 -10.58 -2.39
N LEU A 189 -12.32 -11.23 -1.35
CA LEU A 189 -10.92 -11.66 -1.33
C LEU A 189 -10.63 -12.68 -2.42
N TRP A 190 -11.49 -13.70 -2.59
CA TRP A 190 -11.32 -14.70 -3.64
C TRP A 190 -11.28 -14.06 -5.03
N VAL A 191 -12.14 -13.07 -5.28
CA VAL A 191 -12.17 -12.32 -6.54
C VAL A 191 -10.86 -11.58 -6.73
N VAL A 192 -10.38 -10.83 -5.73
CA VAL A 192 -9.11 -10.10 -5.79
C VAL A 192 -7.92 -11.04 -6.01
N LEU A 193 -7.89 -12.17 -5.31
CA LEU A 193 -6.85 -13.18 -5.44
C LEU A 193 -6.86 -13.82 -6.83
N SER A 194 -8.04 -14.14 -7.37
CA SER A 194 -8.16 -14.69 -8.73
C SER A 194 -7.65 -13.68 -9.78
N LEU A 195 -8.01 -12.40 -9.61
CA LEU A 195 -7.58 -11.34 -10.52
C LEU A 195 -6.06 -11.11 -10.44
N SER A 196 -5.46 -11.18 -9.25
CA SER A 196 -4.02 -11.02 -9.07
C SER A 196 -3.23 -12.16 -9.71
N VAL A 197 -3.69 -13.41 -9.56
CA VAL A 197 -3.09 -14.59 -10.21
C VAL A 197 -3.15 -14.45 -11.74
N VAL A 198 -4.32 -14.10 -12.29
CA VAL A 198 -4.47 -13.86 -13.73
C VAL A 198 -3.55 -12.72 -14.21
N GLY A 199 -3.45 -11.64 -13.43
CA GLY A 199 -2.58 -10.51 -13.72
C GLY A 199 -1.09 -10.89 -13.78
N VAL A 200 -0.61 -11.67 -12.81
CA VAL A 200 0.79 -12.16 -12.77
C VAL A 200 1.07 -13.09 -13.94
N ILE A 201 0.16 -14.02 -14.24
CA ILE A 201 0.31 -14.94 -15.39
C ILE A 201 0.37 -14.13 -16.70
N ALA A 202 -0.53 -13.17 -16.88
CA ALA A 202 -0.53 -12.30 -18.07
C ALA A 202 0.78 -11.50 -18.20
N TYR A 203 1.30 -10.98 -17.08
CA TYR A 203 2.59 -10.28 -17.05
C TYR A 203 3.76 -11.19 -17.43
N ILE A 204 3.81 -12.42 -16.91
CA ILE A 204 4.86 -13.40 -17.24
C ILE A 204 4.79 -13.75 -18.74
N ILE A 205 3.61 -14.05 -19.27
CA ILE A 205 3.42 -14.35 -20.69
C ILE A 205 3.88 -13.17 -21.54
N PHE A 206 3.49 -11.94 -21.18
CA PHE A 206 3.92 -10.73 -21.88
C PHE A 206 5.44 -10.52 -21.83
N TYR A 207 6.06 -10.74 -20.65
CA TYR A 207 7.50 -10.63 -20.46
C TYR A 207 8.26 -11.65 -21.33
N VAL A 208 7.84 -12.92 -21.30
CA VAL A 208 8.43 -14.00 -22.12
C VAL A 208 8.25 -13.70 -23.61
N TYR A 209 7.05 -13.29 -24.04
CA TYR A 209 6.78 -12.88 -25.42
C TYR A 209 7.72 -11.76 -25.89
N CYS A 210 7.93 -10.73 -25.07
CA CYS A 210 8.87 -9.64 -25.37
C CYS A 210 10.32 -10.11 -25.44
N ARG A 211 10.73 -11.05 -24.58
CA ARG A 211 12.08 -11.63 -24.57
C ARG A 211 12.32 -12.53 -25.79
N CYS A 212 11.37 -13.38 -26.16
CA CYS A 212 11.47 -14.31 -27.29
C CYS A 212 11.52 -13.60 -28.65
N LYS A 213 10.75 -12.53 -28.84
CA LYS A 213 10.75 -11.82 -30.15
C LYS A 213 12.00 -10.97 -30.43
N LYS A 214 12.98 -10.88 -29.51
CA LYS A 214 14.16 -9.98 -29.61
C LYS A 214 13.79 -8.61 -30.22
N ILE A 215 12.60 -8.09 -29.87
CA ILE A 215 12.13 -6.79 -30.30
C ILE A 215 12.92 -5.77 -29.48
N ARG A 216 14.03 -5.32 -30.04
CA ARG A 216 14.87 -4.24 -29.50
C ARG A 216 14.19 -2.87 -29.60
N SER A 217 13.00 -2.76 -30.19
CA SER A 217 12.35 -1.47 -30.51
C SER A 217 11.08 -1.13 -29.69
N VAL A 218 10.47 -2.07 -28.95
CA VAL A 218 9.17 -1.85 -28.29
C VAL A 218 9.25 -1.94 -26.76
N ARG A 219 10.45 -1.76 -26.18
CA ARG A 219 10.58 -1.56 -24.72
C ARG A 219 9.89 -0.28 -24.24
N PHE A 220 9.46 0.60 -25.14
CA PHE A 220 8.90 1.90 -24.80
C PHE A 220 7.37 2.02 -24.86
N ARG A 221 6.62 1.09 -25.49
CA ARG A 221 5.16 1.30 -25.69
C ARG A 221 4.24 0.65 -24.66
N VAL A 222 4.65 -0.41 -23.95
CA VAL A 222 3.71 -1.11 -23.06
C VAL A 222 3.76 -0.63 -21.60
N GLN A 223 4.85 0.03 -21.17
CA GLN A 223 4.79 0.85 -19.95
C GLN A 223 3.86 2.08 -20.12
N VAL A 224 3.58 2.52 -21.36
CA VAL A 224 2.77 3.71 -21.63
C VAL A 224 1.27 3.46 -21.49
N ILE A 225 0.78 2.22 -21.60
CA ILE A 225 -0.66 1.92 -21.41
C ILE A 225 -1.06 1.93 -19.91
N MET A 226 -0.08 1.90 -18.99
CA MET A 226 -0.31 2.06 -17.55
C MET A 226 -0.26 3.52 -17.05
N ARG A 227 -0.18 4.51 -17.96
CA ARG A 227 -0.53 5.90 -17.64
C ARG A 227 -1.77 6.31 -18.45
N PHE A 228 -2.85 6.56 -17.74
CA PHE A 228 -4.19 6.99 -18.18
C PHE A 228 -4.23 8.36 -18.92
N ARG A 229 -3.28 8.65 -19.82
CA ARG A 229 -3.35 9.77 -20.75
C ARG A 229 -2.80 9.36 -22.11
N GLU A 230 -3.70 9.47 -23.09
CA GLU A 230 -3.45 9.54 -24.54
C GLU A 230 -3.43 8.19 -25.27
N LEU A 231 -4.63 7.74 -25.65
CA LEU A 231 -4.85 6.86 -26.78
C LEU A 231 -4.30 7.53 -28.05
N LYS A 232 -3.09 7.14 -28.47
CA LYS A 232 -2.64 7.30 -29.85
C LYS A 232 -2.75 5.97 -30.57
N VAL A 233 -3.88 5.78 -31.25
CA VAL A 233 -4.04 4.77 -32.29
C VAL A 233 -3.11 5.16 -33.44
N THR A 234 -2.21 4.26 -33.84
CA THR A 234 -1.33 4.48 -35.00
C THR A 234 -1.87 3.59 -36.13
N ASP A 235 -2.26 4.20 -37.25
CA ASP A 235 -2.69 3.51 -38.46
C ASP A 235 -1.49 3.02 -39.28
N ALA A 236 -1.70 2.04 -40.17
CA ALA A 236 -0.67 1.21 -40.81
C ALA A 236 0.31 1.96 -41.76
N ASP A 237 0.11 3.26 -42.03
CA ASP A 237 0.82 3.98 -43.09
C ASP A 237 1.87 5.00 -42.61
N GLY A 238 2.35 4.93 -41.38
CA GLY A 238 3.61 5.58 -40.99
C GLY A 238 3.61 7.12 -40.87
N TYR A 239 2.46 7.80 -40.93
CA TYR A 239 2.36 9.25 -40.68
C TYR A 239 1.81 9.56 -39.28
N VAL A 240 2.63 10.19 -38.43
CA VAL A 240 2.25 10.63 -37.08
C VAL A 240 1.48 11.95 -37.15
N ARG A 241 0.14 11.90 -37.08
CA ARG A 241 -0.67 13.09 -36.77
C ARG A 241 -0.81 13.26 -35.27
N VAL A 242 -0.24 14.33 -34.73
CA VAL A 242 -0.42 14.75 -33.34
C VAL A 242 -1.72 15.55 -33.25
N PHE A 243 -2.77 14.98 -32.65
CA PHE A 243 -3.94 15.76 -32.22
C PHE A 243 -3.56 16.55 -30.96
N THR A 244 -3.18 17.81 -31.11
CA THR A 244 -3.15 18.78 -30.01
C THR A 244 -4.56 19.37 -29.83
N LEU A 245 -5.22 19.04 -28.72
CA LEU A 245 -6.39 19.79 -28.26
C LEU A 245 -5.95 21.22 -27.85
N PRO A 246 -6.65 22.29 -28.29
CA PRO A 246 -6.27 23.66 -27.93
C PRO A 246 -6.47 23.92 -26.43
N LYS A 247 -5.58 24.72 -25.85
CA LYS A 247 -5.71 25.23 -24.48
C LYS A 247 -7.00 26.06 -24.35
N ARG A 248 -7.68 25.88 -23.22
CA ARG A 248 -8.87 26.61 -22.77
C ARG A 248 -8.56 28.12 -22.72
N GLY A 249 -8.91 28.87 -23.78
CA GLY A 249 -8.66 30.32 -23.86
C GLY A 249 -8.67 30.98 -25.25
N THR A 250 -8.84 30.24 -26.36
CA THR A 250 -8.71 30.82 -27.72
C THR A 250 -9.85 30.42 -28.67
N TRP A 251 -11.09 30.49 -28.19
CA TRP A 251 -12.29 30.16 -29.00
C TRP A 251 -12.89 31.35 -29.78
N GLY A 252 -12.17 32.46 -29.88
CA GLY A 252 -12.73 33.72 -30.44
C GLY A 252 -12.28 34.12 -31.85
N LYS A 253 -11.47 33.31 -32.57
CA LYS A 253 -10.86 33.75 -33.85
C LYS A 253 -10.76 32.69 -34.96
N LEU A 254 -11.64 31.70 -34.97
CA LEU A 254 -11.60 30.63 -36.01
C LEU A 254 -12.91 30.46 -36.80
N PHE A 255 -13.79 31.46 -36.74
CA PHE A 255 -14.92 31.59 -37.66
C PHE A 255 -14.88 32.98 -38.30
N THR A 256 -13.92 33.19 -39.21
CA THR A 256 -13.92 34.26 -40.22
C THR A 256 -12.72 34.00 -41.12
N GLU A 257 -12.95 33.11 -42.09
CA GLU A 257 -12.49 33.15 -43.50
C GLU A 257 -12.71 31.76 -44.13
#